data_AF-A0A8E0VF31-F1
#
_entry.id   AF-A0A8E0VF31-F1
#
_cell.length_a   1.000
_cell.length_b   1.000
_cell.length_c   1.000
_cell.angle_alpha   90.00
_cell.angle_beta   90.00
_cell.angle_gamma   90.00
#
_symmetry.space_group_name_H-M   'P 1'
#
loop_
_entity.id
_entity.type
_entity.pdbx_description
1 polymer ?
#
loop_
_entity_poly.entity_id
_entity_poly.type
_entity_poly.pdbx_seq_one_letter_code
_entity_poly.pdbx_strand_id
1 'polypeptide(L)'
;MPTVDKRPSHQAHLAGLMRTIMITNNEGERASAQRKLHRALQLQQLVKETCDDIETEIKKKLVPSNKHQTLDEELECYRTIFDAFQIKCFTINQINVFSTYMIRKCFFVFYQVPEVAHQSFRFGALCRSRYDAEKMVHVINDVCV
;
A
#
# COMPACT_ATOMS: atom_id res chain seq x y z
N MET A 1 22.20 12.96 24.64
CA MET A 1 22.20 11.93 23.56
C MET A 1 21.00 12.20 22.66
N PRO A 2 21.16 12.35 21.34
CA PRO A 2 20.02 12.51 20.45
C PRO A 2 19.30 11.17 20.33
N THR A 3 18.02 11.14 20.66
CA THR A 3 17.15 9.98 20.46
C THR A 3 17.03 9.70 18.97
N VAL A 4 17.64 8.62 18.49
CA VAL A 4 17.45 8.13 17.12
C VAL A 4 15.98 7.73 17.00
N ASP A 5 15.19 8.50 16.25
CA ASP A 5 13.77 8.21 16.03
C ASP A 5 13.65 6.99 15.12
N LYS A 6 13.45 5.81 15.72
CA LYS A 6 13.38 4.50 15.02
C LYS A 6 12.00 4.25 14.41
N ARG A 7 11.34 5.27 13.85
CA ARG A 7 10.02 5.08 13.24
C ARG A 7 10.14 4.50 11.82
N PRO A 8 9.23 3.59 11.43
CA PRO A 8 9.17 3.10 10.05
C PRO A 8 8.94 4.27 9.08
N SER A 9 9.59 4.23 7.92
CA SER A 9 9.48 5.29 6.90
C SER A 9 8.03 5.65 6.55
N HIS A 10 7.13 4.66 6.43
CA HIS A 10 5.72 4.89 6.10
C HIS A 10 4.97 5.74 7.15
N GLN A 11 5.45 5.80 8.40
CA GLN A 11 4.84 6.57 9.49
C GLN A 11 5.53 7.92 9.75
N ALA A 12 6.60 8.24 8.99
CA ALA A 12 7.37 9.47 9.21
C ALA A 12 6.49 10.73 9.06
N HIS A 13 5.58 10.72 8.09
CA HIS A 13 4.66 11.83 7.85
C HIS A 13 3.63 12.00 8.99
N LEU A 14 3.10 10.90 9.55
CA LEU A 14 2.24 10.93 10.75
C LEU A 14 2.99 11.48 11.95
N ALA A 15 4.25 11.07 12.14
CA ALA A 15 5.08 11.54 13.24
C ALA A 15 5.31 13.07 13.15
N GLY A 16 5.53 13.59 11.94
CA GLY A 16 5.59 15.03 11.69
C GLY A 16 4.32 15.75 12.15
N LEU A 17 3.16 15.25 11.74
CA LEU A 17 1.86 15.82 12.14
C LEU A 17 1.63 15.74 13.66
N MET A 18 1.92 14.60 14.29
CA MET A 18 1.81 14.42 15.74
C MET A 18 2.69 15.42 16.50
N ARG A 19 3.94 15.60 16.06
CA ARG A 19 4.85 16.60 16.67
C ARG A 19 4.30 18.01 16.50
N THR A 20 3.80 18.38 15.31
CA THR A 20 3.19 19.70 15.09
C THR A 20 2.04 19.94 16.06
N ILE A 21 1.15 18.94 16.26
CA ILE A 21 0.02 19.04 17.19
C ILE A 21 0.48 19.28 18.63
N MET A 22 1.53 18.57 19.06
CA MET A 22 2.07 18.67 20.42
C MET A 22 2.81 19.98 20.70
N ILE A 23 3.51 20.53 19.70
CA ILE A 23 4.48 21.63 19.91
C ILE A 23 3.91 23.00 19.52
N THR A 24 3.06 23.09 18.49
CA THR A 24 2.59 24.40 18.01
C THR A 24 1.64 25.05 19.02
N ASN A 25 1.82 26.34 19.28
CA ASN A 25 0.89 27.16 20.08
C ASN A 25 -0.21 27.80 19.21
N ASN A 26 -0.09 27.70 17.88
CA ASN A 26 -1.06 28.26 16.95
C ASN A 26 -2.25 27.30 16.78
N GLU A 27 -3.44 27.73 17.21
CA GLU A 27 -4.65 26.92 17.13
C GLU A 27 -5.03 26.54 15.69
N GLY A 28 -4.82 27.44 14.72
CA GLY A 28 -5.11 27.18 13.31
C GLY A 28 -4.21 26.09 12.72
N GLU A 29 -2.91 26.13 13.04
CA GLU A 29 -1.96 25.10 12.63
C GLU A 29 -2.25 23.77 13.32
N ARG A 30 -2.54 23.79 14.62
CA ARG A 30 -2.89 22.59 15.40
C ARG A 30 -4.14 21.92 14.82
N ALA A 31 -5.21 22.67 14.56
CA ALA A 31 -6.45 22.16 13.98
C ALA A 31 -6.23 21.62 12.55
N SER A 32 -5.40 22.30 11.74
CA SER A 32 -5.02 21.82 10.41
C SER A 32 -4.24 20.50 10.47
N ALA A 33 -3.26 20.40 11.37
CA ALA A 33 -2.46 19.20 11.57
C ALA A 33 -3.32 18.02 12.09
N GLN A 34 -4.25 18.28 13.02
CA GLN A 34 -5.22 17.27 13.48
C GLN A 34 -6.10 16.75 12.35
N ARG A 35 -6.65 17.64 11.50
CA ARG A 35 -7.46 17.22 10.34
C ARG A 35 -6.65 16.39 9.35
N LYS A 36 -5.40 16.79 9.07
CA LYS A 36 -4.50 16.03 8.19
C LYS A 36 -4.18 14.64 8.78
N LEU A 37 -3.89 14.58 10.07
CA LEU A 37 -3.60 13.31 10.77
C LEU A 37 -4.81 12.38 10.75
N HIS A 38 -6.00 12.91 11.03
CA HIS A 38 -7.23 12.13 11.00
C HIS A 38 -7.50 11.53 9.61
N ARG A 39 -7.36 12.34 8.55
CA ARG A 39 -7.52 11.87 7.16
C ARG A 39 -6.50 10.79 6.79
N ALA A 40 -5.24 10.95 7.18
CA ALA A 40 -4.21 9.96 6.91
C ALA A 40 -4.50 8.62 7.60
N LEU A 41 -4.95 8.65 8.87
CA LEU A 41 -5.34 7.45 9.60
C LEU A 41 -6.60 6.78 9.01
N GLN A 42 -7.60 7.56 8.60
CA GLN A 42 -8.78 7.03 7.90
C GLN A 42 -8.38 6.33 6.59
N LEU A 43 -7.49 6.95 5.83
CA LEU A 43 -6.98 6.36 4.58
C LEU A 43 -6.18 5.08 4.85
N GLN A 44 -5.34 5.06 5.90
CA GLN A 44 -4.62 3.86 6.31
C GLN A 44 -5.56 2.70 6.62
N GLN A 45 -6.65 2.99 7.34
CA GLN A 45 -7.64 1.99 7.69
C GLN A 45 -8.40 1.49 6.46
N LEU A 46 -8.87 2.41 5.61
CA LEU A 46 -9.57 2.08 4.37
C LEU A 46 -8.73 1.18 3.46
N VAL A 47 -7.47 1.56 3.21
CA VAL A 47 -6.53 0.76 2.40
C VAL A 47 -6.34 -0.63 2.99
N LYS A 48 -6.19 -0.73 4.31
CA LYS A 48 -6.04 -2.03 4.98
C LYS A 48 -7.28 -2.90 4.77
N GLU A 49 -8.47 -2.36 5.03
CA GLU A 49 -9.75 -3.07 4.88
C GLU A 49 -9.96 -3.52 3.43
N THR A 50 -9.72 -2.65 2.44
CA THR A 50 -9.81 -3.01 1.02
C THR A 50 -8.84 -4.14 0.64
N CYS A 51 -7.59 -4.10 1.11
CA CYS A 51 -6.65 -5.19 0.87
C CYS A 51 -7.10 -6.50 1.54
N ASP A 52 -7.63 -6.43 2.77
CA ASP A 52 -8.16 -7.59 3.50
C ASP A 52 -9.37 -8.21 2.77
N ASP A 53 -10.27 -7.39 2.23
CA ASP A 53 -11.43 -7.82 1.44
C ASP A 53 -11.01 -8.48 0.13
N ILE A 54 -10.07 -7.87 -0.61
CA ILE A 54 -9.50 -8.43 -1.86
C ILE A 54 -8.87 -9.78 -1.58
N GLU A 55 -8.01 -9.89 -0.56
CA GLU A 55 -7.38 -11.16 -0.20
C GLU A 55 -8.41 -12.24 0.16
N THR A 56 -9.44 -11.86 0.92
CA THR A 56 -10.50 -12.78 1.35
C THR A 56 -11.28 -13.29 0.15
N GLU A 57 -11.68 -12.40 -0.76
CA GLU A 57 -12.43 -12.78 -1.95
C GLU A 57 -11.58 -13.58 -2.94
N ILE A 58 -10.29 -13.28 -3.08
CA ILE A 58 -9.34 -14.10 -3.86
C ILE A 58 -9.27 -15.52 -3.29
N LYS A 59 -9.04 -15.67 -1.98
CA LYS A 59 -8.92 -16.99 -1.34
C LYS A 59 -10.22 -17.79 -1.39
N LYS A 60 -11.36 -17.11 -1.46
CA LYS A 60 -12.69 -17.73 -1.55
C LYS A 60 -13.07 -18.16 -2.97
N LYS A 61 -12.78 -17.32 -3.97
CA LYS A 61 -13.22 -17.52 -5.36
C LYS A 61 -12.20 -18.28 -6.21
N LEU A 62 -10.92 -18.14 -5.90
CA LEU A 62 -9.84 -18.64 -6.74
C LEU A 62 -9.13 -19.83 -6.10
N VAL A 63 -8.65 -20.74 -6.94
CA VAL A 63 -7.79 -21.86 -6.54
C VAL A 63 -6.38 -21.58 -7.06
N PRO A 64 -5.34 -21.74 -6.23
CA PRO A 64 -3.96 -21.55 -6.66
C PRO A 64 -3.55 -22.59 -7.71
N SER A 65 -2.65 -22.19 -8.60
CA SER A 65 -2.13 -23.06 -9.65
C SER A 65 -1.08 -24.03 -9.11
N ASN A 66 -1.09 -25.26 -9.62
CA ASN A 66 -0.05 -26.24 -9.34
C ASN A 66 1.23 -26.02 -10.17
N LYS A 67 1.20 -25.11 -11.16
CA LYS A 67 2.37 -24.80 -11.98
C LYS A 67 3.44 -24.12 -11.14
N HIS A 68 4.69 -24.55 -11.31
CA HIS A 68 5.82 -23.80 -10.78
C HIS A 68 5.95 -22.48 -11.53
N GLN A 69 6.10 -21.40 -10.78
CA GLN A 69 6.40 -20.07 -11.32
C GLN A 69 7.86 -19.75 -11.08
N THR A 70 8.49 -19.15 -12.07
CA THR A 70 9.81 -18.52 -11.98
C THR A 70 9.72 -17.22 -11.18
N LEU A 71 10.88 -16.70 -10.76
CA LEU A 71 10.94 -15.41 -10.07
C LEU A 71 10.40 -14.28 -10.96
N ASP A 72 10.66 -14.32 -12.27
CA ASP A 72 10.19 -13.32 -13.22
C ASP A 72 8.66 -13.35 -13.36
N GLU A 73 8.06 -14.55 -13.38
CA GLU A 73 6.60 -14.70 -13.38
C GLU A 73 5.95 -14.23 -12.06
N GLU A 74 6.60 -14.45 -10.91
CA GLU A 74 6.13 -13.91 -9.62
C GLU A 74 6.13 -12.37 -9.63
N LEU A 75 7.19 -11.77 -10.16
CA LEU A 75 7.33 -10.31 -10.25
C LEU A 75 6.31 -9.71 -11.21
N GLU A 76 6.08 -10.35 -12.35
CA GLU A 76 5.08 -9.92 -13.31
C GLU A 76 3.66 -10.04 -12.73
N CYS A 77 3.36 -11.15 -12.05
CA CYS A 77 2.11 -11.30 -11.30
C CYS A 77 1.88 -10.15 -10.31
N TYR A 78 2.91 -9.80 -9.54
CA TYR A 78 2.82 -8.70 -8.57
C TYR A 78 2.58 -7.35 -9.24
N ARG A 79 3.25 -7.08 -10.37
CA ARG A 79 3.03 -5.84 -11.14
C ARG A 79 1.60 -5.76 -11.63
N THR A 80 1.10 -6.81 -12.27
CA THR A 80 -0.25 -6.83 -12.85
C THR A 80 -1.33 -6.59 -11.79
N ILE A 81 -1.26 -7.28 -10.65
CA ILE A 81 -2.26 -7.09 -9.58
C ILE A 81 -2.14 -5.72 -8.92
N PHE A 82 -0.91 -5.23 -8.75
CA PHE A 82 -0.67 -3.92 -8.15
C PHE A 82 -1.18 -2.79 -9.05
N ASP A 83 -0.93 -2.84 -10.35
CA ASP A 83 -1.40 -1.85 -11.31
C ASP A 83 -2.93 -1.81 -11.34
N ALA A 84 -3.60 -2.98 -11.36
CA ALA A 84 -5.05 -3.04 -11.29
C ALA A 84 -5.60 -2.43 -9.99
N PHE A 85 -4.99 -2.76 -8.85
CA PHE A 85 -5.36 -2.19 -7.54
C PHE A 85 -5.19 -0.67 -7.51
N GLN A 86 -4.10 -0.15 -8.05
CA GLN A 86 -3.88 1.30 -8.15
C GLN A 86 -4.88 1.96 -9.10
N ILE A 87 -5.19 1.36 -10.24
CA ILE A 87 -6.11 2.00 -11.19
C ILE A 87 -7.55 1.97 -10.66
N LYS A 88 -7.93 0.91 -9.95
CA LYS A 88 -9.34 0.66 -9.58
C LYS A 88 -9.70 1.08 -8.18
N CYS A 89 -8.87 0.77 -7.19
CA CYS A 89 -9.22 0.98 -5.78
C CYS A 89 -8.80 2.36 -5.27
N PHE A 90 -7.68 2.87 -5.76
CA PHE A 90 -7.12 4.12 -5.28
C PHE A 90 -6.54 4.88 -6.45
N THR A 91 -7.30 5.81 -7.06
CA THR A 91 -6.79 6.72 -8.09
C THR A 91 -5.66 7.59 -7.52
N ILE A 92 -4.48 7.01 -7.39
CA ILE A 92 -3.29 7.71 -7.02
C ILE A 92 -2.80 8.32 -8.32
N ASN A 93 -3.01 9.62 -8.48
CA ASN A 93 -2.35 10.41 -9.52
C ASN A 93 -0.84 10.40 -9.22
N GLN A 94 -0.17 9.29 -9.53
CA GLN A 94 1.26 9.13 -9.37
C GLN A 94 1.96 10.09 -10.35
N ILE A 95 2.68 11.07 -9.81
CA ILE A 95 3.89 11.54 -10.48
C ILE A 95 4.85 10.34 -10.46
N ASN A 96 4.78 9.53 -11.52
CA ASN A 96 5.59 8.33 -11.71
C ASN A 96 7.08 8.70 -11.69
N VAL A 97 7.77 8.35 -10.61
CA VAL A 97 9.21 8.11 -10.66
C VAL A 97 9.43 6.66 -10.27
N PHE A 98 9.12 5.76 -11.20
CA PHE A 98 9.57 4.38 -11.16
C PHE A 98 11.10 4.40 -11.29
N SER A 99 11.82 4.31 -10.17
CA SER A 99 13.22 3.88 -10.22
C SER A 99 13.24 2.36 -10.17
N THR A 100 13.33 1.76 -11.35
CA THR A 100 13.44 0.32 -11.57
C THR A 100 14.79 -0.22 -11.08
N TYR A 101 15.06 -0.28 -9.78
CA TYR A 101 16.15 -1.12 -9.26
C TYR A 101 15.89 -1.68 -7.85
N MET A 102 16.20 -2.98 -7.73
CA MET A 102 16.45 -3.76 -6.51
C MET A 102 15.28 -4.50 -5.82
N ILE A 103 15.02 -5.69 -6.36
CA ILE A 103 14.74 -6.92 -5.60
C ILE A 103 15.76 -7.01 -4.43
N ARG A 104 15.25 -7.22 -3.21
CA ARG A 104 15.92 -7.23 -1.87
C ARG A 104 15.86 -5.90 -1.10
N LYS A 105 14.79 -5.82 -0.31
CA LYS A 105 14.67 -5.17 1.02
C LYS A 105 14.49 -3.65 1.12
N CYS A 106 14.65 -2.85 0.08
CA CYS A 106 14.39 -1.41 0.17
C CYS A 106 13.61 -0.90 -1.04
N PHE A 107 12.31 -1.20 -1.11
CA PHE A 107 11.42 -0.52 -2.06
C PHE A 107 11.02 0.81 -1.43
N PHE A 108 11.76 1.88 -1.75
CA PHE A 108 11.43 3.24 -1.36
C PHE A 108 10.76 3.93 -2.53
N VAL A 109 9.53 3.52 -2.84
CA VAL A 109 8.69 4.34 -3.71
C VAL A 109 8.09 5.44 -2.85
N PHE A 110 8.35 6.67 -3.26
CA PHE A 110 7.66 7.85 -2.76
C PHE A 110 6.23 7.82 -3.26
N TYR A 111 5.42 6.90 -2.73
CA TYR A 111 3.99 6.92 -2.96
C TYR A 111 3.45 8.21 -2.34
N GLN A 112 2.60 8.90 -3.09
CA GLN A 112 1.81 10.03 -2.58
C GLN A 112 0.90 9.61 -1.39
N VAL A 113 0.76 8.30 -1.17
CA VAL A 113 0.09 7.65 -0.04
C VAL A 113 0.95 6.48 0.47
N PRO A 114 1.83 6.68 1.48
CA PRO A 114 2.71 5.63 2.01
C PRO A 114 1.96 4.40 2.57
N GLU A 115 0.68 4.56 2.90
CA GLU A 115 -0.21 3.51 3.38
C GLU A 115 -0.49 2.44 2.32
N VAL A 116 -0.74 2.87 1.08
CA VAL A 116 -1.05 1.98 -0.07
C VAL A 116 0.15 1.08 -0.35
N ALA A 117 1.35 1.66 -0.39
CA ALA A 117 2.61 0.95 -0.58
C ALA A 117 2.84 -0.15 0.46
N HIS A 118 2.48 0.16 1.70
CA HIS A 118 2.74 -0.73 2.83
C HIS A 118 1.81 -1.94 2.81
N GLN A 119 0.53 -1.74 2.47
CA GLN A 119 -0.45 -2.83 2.44
C GLN A 119 -0.37 -3.65 1.15
N SER A 120 -0.01 -3.04 0.02
CA SER A 120 0.03 -3.74 -1.26
C SER A 120 1.09 -4.83 -1.35
N PHE A 121 2.14 -4.81 -0.51
CA PHE A 121 3.15 -5.88 -0.45
C PHE A 121 2.53 -7.27 -0.23
N ARG A 122 1.34 -7.33 0.40
CA ARG A 122 0.62 -8.57 0.66
C ARG A 122 0.22 -9.31 -0.62
N PHE A 123 0.00 -8.60 -1.73
CA PHE A 123 -0.26 -9.22 -3.03
C PHE A 123 0.91 -10.07 -3.53
N GLY A 124 2.14 -9.74 -3.13
CA GLY A 124 3.29 -10.59 -3.43
C GLY A 124 3.19 -11.98 -2.79
N ALA A 125 2.52 -12.10 -1.64
CA ALA A 125 2.28 -13.40 -1.01
C ALA A 125 1.24 -14.23 -1.79
N LEU A 126 0.26 -13.59 -2.44
CA LEU A 126 -0.69 -14.27 -3.33
C LEU A 126 0.02 -14.79 -4.58
N CYS A 127 0.89 -13.97 -5.18
CA CYS A 127 1.71 -14.42 -6.31
C CYS A 127 2.63 -15.58 -5.93
N ARG A 128 3.29 -15.55 -4.77
CA ARG A 128 4.06 -16.71 -4.25
C ARG A 128 3.21 -17.94 -4.01
N SER A 129 1.95 -17.74 -3.65
CA SER A 129 0.97 -18.80 -3.48
C SER A 129 0.38 -19.28 -4.81
N ARG A 130 0.88 -18.77 -5.95
CA ARG A 130 0.55 -19.20 -7.32
C ARG A 130 -0.88 -18.90 -7.71
N TYR A 131 -1.47 -17.85 -7.15
CA TYR A 131 -2.73 -17.32 -7.67
C TYR A 131 -2.50 -16.69 -9.04
N ASP A 132 -3.46 -16.88 -9.94
CA ASP A 132 -3.41 -16.37 -11.30
C ASP A 132 -3.72 -14.87 -11.32
N ALA A 133 -2.82 -14.07 -11.90
CA ALA A 133 -2.91 -12.61 -11.87
C ALA A 133 -4.16 -12.09 -12.58
N GLU A 134 -4.51 -12.64 -13.75
CA GLU A 134 -5.68 -12.19 -14.52
C GLU A 134 -6.97 -12.43 -13.71
N LYS A 135 -7.08 -13.59 -13.07
CA LYS A 135 -8.22 -13.89 -12.19
C LYS A 135 -8.27 -12.99 -10.96
N MET A 136 -7.11 -12.65 -10.36
CA MET A 136 -7.07 -11.71 -9.25
C MET A 136 -7.48 -10.30 -9.67
N VAL A 137 -7.12 -9.86 -10.88
CA VAL A 137 -7.55 -8.57 -11.44
C VAL A 137 -9.08 -8.50 -11.57
N HIS A 138 -9.74 -9.60 -11.98
CA HIS A 138 -11.20 -9.64 -11.99
C HIS A 138 -11.79 -9.43 -10.59
N VAL A 139 -11.24 -10.07 -9.55
CA VAL A 139 -11.70 -9.87 -8.17
C VAL A 139 -11.52 -8.42 -7.73
N ILE A 140 -10.39 -7.78 -8.08
CA ILE A 140 -10.14 -6.38 -7.77
C ILE A 140 -11.18 -5.47 -8.42
N ASN A 141 -11.53 -5.71 -9.69
CA ASN A 141 -12.56 -4.95 -10.38
C ASN A 141 -13.95 -5.08 -9.74
N ASP A 142 -14.24 -6.24 -9.12
CA ASP A 142 -15.51 -6.46 -8.43
C ASP A 142 -15.55 -5.81 -7.04
N VAL A 143 -14.44 -5.84 -6.30
CA VAL A 143 -14.34 -5.31 -4.93
C VAL A 143 -14.24 -3.78 -4.94
N CYS A 144 -13.53 -3.21 -5.91
CA CYS A 144 -13.26 -1.78 -6.02
C CYS A 144 -14.16 -1.13 -7.07
N VAL A 145 -15.36 -0.73 -6.64
CA VAL A 145 -16.40 -0.05 -7.44
C VAL A 145 -16.35 1.46 -7.23
#